data_AF-A0A8H5F3B6-F1
#
_entry.id   AF-A0A8H5F3B6-F1
#
_cell.length_a   1.000
_cell.length_b   1.000
_cell.length_c   1.000
_cell.angle_alpha   90.00
_cell.angle_beta   90.00
_cell.angle_gamma   90.00
#
_symmetry.space_group_name_H-M   'P 1'
#
loop_
_entity.id
_entity.type
_entity.pdbx_description
1 polymer ?
#
loop_
_entity_poly.entity_id
_entity_poly.type
_entity_poly.pdbx_seq_one_letter_code
_entity_poly.pdbx_strand_id
1 'polypeptide(L)'
;MSSPADLDALTSGAHHLLAAKYFQLAAFVMLIYDHILTFPEEVDRIWKRKISGASILFLINRYVTPLQFIIILDAFHDPRWTKRACDNFVVFEGASTVALVAGECADHSLT
;
A
#
# COMPACT_ATOMS: atom_id res chain seq x y z
N MET A 1 31.02 17.71 -18.00
CA MET A 1 30.61 18.78 -17.07
C MET A 1 29.13 19.03 -17.33
N SER A 2 28.23 18.63 -16.44
CA SER A 2 26.80 18.95 -16.54
C SER A 2 26.61 20.48 -16.44
N SER A 3 25.62 21.02 -17.17
CA SER A 3 25.30 22.44 -17.17
C SER A 3 24.71 22.84 -15.81
N PRO A 4 24.92 24.07 -15.30
CA PRO A 4 24.32 24.52 -14.03
C PRO A 4 22.78 24.36 -14.02
N ALA A 5 22.13 24.50 -15.18
CA ALA A 5 20.69 24.24 -15.32
C ALA A 5 20.29 22.78 -15.04
N ASP A 6 21.17 21.81 -15.32
CA ASP A 6 20.90 20.39 -15.06
C ASP A 6 20.96 20.09 -13.55
N LEU A 7 21.86 20.76 -12.82
CA LEU A 7 22.00 20.60 -11.36
C LEU A 7 20.77 21.10 -10.60
N ASP A 8 20.19 22.22 -11.03
CA ASP A 8 18.99 22.78 -10.41
C ASP A 8 17.77 21.85 -10.62
N ALA A 9 17.62 21.31 -11.84
CA ALA A 9 16.57 20.34 -12.16
C ALA A 9 16.70 19.04 -11.35
N LEU A 10 17.92 18.52 -11.21
CA LEU A 10 18.19 17.32 -10.41
C LEU A 10 17.91 17.55 -8.92
N THR A 11 18.26 18.72 -8.40
CA THR A 11 18.03 19.09 -6.99
C THR A 11 16.53 19.15 -6.69
N SER A 12 15.74 19.78 -7.56
CA SER A 12 14.27 19.79 -7.43
C SER A 12 13.69 18.38 -7.44
N GLY A 13 14.10 17.53 -8.39
CA GLY A 13 13.67 16.13 -8.44
C GLY A 13 13.98 15.36 -7.16
N ALA A 14 15.19 15.53 -6.62
CA ALA A 14 15.62 14.88 -5.37
C ALA A 14 14.77 15.33 -4.16
N HIS A 15 14.41 16.60 -4.07
CA HIS A 15 13.53 17.11 -3.00
C HIS A 15 12.13 16.48 -3.06
N HIS A 16 11.55 16.38 -4.25
CA HIS A 16 10.24 15.74 -4.42
C HIS A 16 10.26 14.26 -4.04
N LEU A 17 11.32 13.53 -4.46
CA LEU A 17 11.51 12.12 -4.11
C LEU A 17 11.64 11.91 -2.60
N LEU A 18 12.42 12.74 -1.92
CA LEU A 18 12.58 12.66 -0.46
C LEU A 18 11.26 12.96 0.26
N ALA A 19 10.56 14.02 -0.13
CA ALA A 19 9.26 14.37 0.45
C ALA A 19 8.26 13.22 0.30
N ALA A 20 8.20 12.58 -0.88
CA ALA A 20 7.34 11.42 -1.12
C ALA A 20 7.68 10.24 -0.21
N LYS A 21 8.97 9.92 -0.02
CA LYS A 21 9.41 8.83 0.87
C LYS A 21 8.96 9.04 2.32
N TYR A 22 9.13 10.25 2.85
CA TYR A 22 8.70 10.56 4.21
C TYR A 22 7.17 10.54 4.36
N PHE A 23 6.45 11.08 3.39
CA PHE A 23 4.99 11.06 3.39
C PHE A 23 4.45 9.63 3.37
N GLN A 24 5.02 8.76 2.54
CA GLN A 24 4.61 7.37 2.42
C GLN A 24 4.88 6.57 3.69
N LEU A 25 6.03 6.79 4.34
CA LEU A 25 6.33 6.20 5.65
C LEU A 25 5.35 6.67 6.73
N ALA A 26 5.04 7.96 6.78
CA ALA A 26 4.06 8.50 7.74
C ALA A 26 2.66 7.90 7.52
N ALA A 27 2.23 7.80 6.25
CA ALA A 27 0.96 7.16 5.89
C ALA A 27 0.92 5.68 6.31
N PHE A 28 2.01 4.93 6.09
CA PHE A 28 2.10 3.55 6.52
C PHE A 28 2.03 3.39 8.04
N VAL A 29 2.72 4.24 8.80
CA VAL A 29 2.66 4.21 10.27
C VAL A 29 1.23 4.48 10.77
N MET A 30 0.55 5.47 10.20
CA MET A 30 -0.86 5.76 10.52
C MET A 30 -1.77 4.57 10.17
N LEU A 31 -1.57 3.94 9.01
CA LEU A 31 -2.31 2.75 8.60
C LEU A 31 -2.16 1.62 9.62
N ILE A 32 -0.93 1.33 10.05
CA ILE A 32 -0.64 0.29 11.05
C ILE A 32 -1.25 0.66 12.41
N TYR A 33 -1.21 1.93 12.79
CA TYR A 33 -1.83 2.40 14.03
C TYR A 33 -3.35 2.13 14.05
N ASP A 34 -4.06 2.46 12.97
CA ASP A 34 -5.49 2.19 12.84
C ASP A 34 -5.79 0.69 12.85
N HIS A 35 -4.92 -0.12 12.25
CA HIS A 35 -5.04 -1.59 12.28
C HIS A 35 -4.94 -2.13 13.71
N ILE A 36 -3.96 -1.66 14.49
CA ILE A 36 -3.76 -2.11 15.88
C ILE A 36 -4.96 -1.72 16.74
N LEU A 37 -5.52 -0.52 16.54
CA LEU A 37 -6.63 -0.02 17.35
C LEU A 37 -7.91 -0.84 17.17
N THR A 38 -8.17 -1.31 15.96
CA THR A 38 -9.38 -2.07 15.60
C THR A 38 -9.20 -3.59 15.69
N PHE A 39 -7.96 -4.08 15.79
CA PHE A 39 -7.62 -5.49 16.01
C PHE A 39 -8.26 -6.14 17.27
N PRO A 40 -8.29 -5.51 18.47
CA PRO A 40 -8.88 -6.14 19.65
C PRO A 40 -10.38 -6.42 19.49
N GLU A 41 -11.13 -5.55 18.81
CA GLU A 41 -12.54 -5.78 18.51
C GLU A 41 -12.74 -6.90 17.47
N GLU A 42 -11.84 -7.03 16.51
CA GLU A 42 -11.86 -8.13 15.53
C GLU A 42 -11.58 -9.48 16.17
N VAL A 43 -10.57 -9.57 17.04
CA VAL A 43 -10.26 -10.83 17.74
C VAL A 43 -11.46 -11.25 18.59
N ASP A 44 -12.08 -10.32 19.31
CA ASP A 44 -13.22 -10.64 20.16
C ASP A 44 -14.49 -11.00 19.38
N ARG A 45 -14.70 -10.45 18.18
CA ARG A 45 -15.92 -10.70 17.39
C ARG A 45 -15.76 -11.83 16.36
N ILE A 46 -14.59 -11.98 15.75
CA ILE A 46 -14.33 -12.94 14.67
C ILE A 46 -13.75 -14.23 15.23
N TRP A 47 -12.76 -14.17 16.14
CA TRP A 47 -12.09 -15.38 16.63
C TRP A 47 -12.90 -16.11 17.71
N LYS A 48 -13.77 -15.41 18.46
CA LYS A 48 -14.65 -16.03 19.46
C LYS A 48 -15.98 -16.55 18.88
N ARG A 49 -16.35 -16.23 17.62
CA ARG A 49 -17.57 -16.73 16.95
C ARG A 49 -17.24 -17.63 15.77
N LYS A 50 -18.26 -18.29 15.19
CA LYS A 50 -18.11 -19.10 13.97
C LYS A 50 -17.63 -18.20 12.84
N ILE A 51 -16.39 -18.40 12.41
CA ILE A 51 -15.80 -17.73 11.25
C ILE A 51 -16.65 -18.09 10.02
N SER A 52 -17.32 -17.09 9.43
CA SER A 52 -18.03 -17.23 8.17
C SER A 52 -17.08 -16.93 7.00
N GLY A 53 -17.38 -17.46 5.80
CA GLY A 53 -16.61 -17.13 4.59
C GLY A 53 -16.51 -15.63 4.33
N ALA A 54 -17.56 -14.86 4.67
CA ALA A 54 -17.56 -13.40 4.60
C ALA A 54 -16.54 -12.75 5.56
N SER A 55 -16.36 -13.32 6.76
CA SER A 55 -15.36 -12.83 7.73
C SER A 55 -13.93 -13.09 7.27
N ILE A 56 -13.69 -14.22 6.58
CA ILE A 56 -12.37 -14.53 5.99
C ILE A 56 -12.09 -13.60 4.82
N LEU A 57 -13.07 -13.38 3.94
CA LEU A 57 -12.93 -12.46 2.82
C LEU A 57 -12.62 -11.03 3.29
N PHE A 58 -13.30 -10.59 4.35
CA PHE A 58 -13.02 -9.31 5.02
C PHE A 58 -11.60 -9.24 5.59
N LEU A 59 -11.15 -10.29 6.28
CA LEU A 59 -9.77 -10.38 6.79
C LEU A 59 -8.74 -10.35 5.66
N ILE A 60 -8.94 -11.09 4.57
CA ILE A 60 -7.99 -11.09 3.45
C ILE A 60 -7.90 -9.68 2.84
N ASN A 61 -9.04 -9.05 2.55
CA ASN A 61 -9.07 -7.69 2.02
C ASN A 61 -8.32 -6.71 2.95
N ARG A 62 -8.57 -6.81 4.26
CA ARG A 62 -7.96 -5.96 5.27
C ARG A 62 -6.45 -6.15 5.41
N TYR A 63 -5.93 -7.37 5.32
CA TYR A 63 -4.49 -7.64 5.52
C TYR A 63 -3.67 -7.56 4.22
N VAL A 64 -4.31 -7.68 3.05
CA VAL A 64 -3.65 -7.47 1.75
C VAL A 64 -3.22 -6.01 1.58
N THR A 65 -4.03 -5.05 2.05
CA THR A 65 -3.71 -3.62 1.98
C THR A 65 -2.40 -3.22 2.68
N PRO A 66 -2.15 -3.56 3.96
CA PRO A 66 -0.87 -3.26 4.60
C PRO A 66 0.30 -4.05 3.99
N LEU A 67 0.07 -5.28 3.50
CA LEU A 67 1.09 -6.04 2.77
C LEU A 67 1.50 -5.36 1.46
N GLN A 68 0.52 -4.84 0.72
CA GLN A 68 0.76 -4.04 -0.48
C GLN A 68 1.63 -2.83 -0.14
N PHE A 69 1.26 -2.05 0.88
CA PHE A 69 2.03 -0.88 1.32
C PHE A 69 3.50 -1.20 1.68
N ILE A 70 3.77 -2.36 2.29
CA ILE A 70 5.13 -2.81 2.60
C ILE A 70 5.96 -2.98 1.31
N ILE A 71 5.36 -3.58 0.27
CA ILE A 71 6.02 -3.77 -1.03
C ILE A 71 6.30 -2.40 -1.69
N ILE A 72 5.36 -1.46 -1.61
CA ILE A 72 5.56 -0.09 -2.13
C ILE A 72 6.70 0.61 -1.36
N LEU A 73 6.78 0.46 -0.04
CA LEU A 73 7.84 1.08 0.74
C LEU A 73 9.23 0.56 0.36
N ASP A 74 9.36 -0.74 0.16
CA ASP A 74 10.58 -1.39 -0.31
C ASP A 74 10.96 -0.90 -1.72
N ALA A 75 9.98 -0.84 -2.63
CA ALA A 75 10.16 -0.34 -3.99
C ALA A 75 10.67 1.11 -4.04
N PHE A 76 10.15 1.98 -3.16
CA PHE A 76 10.58 3.38 -3.10
C PHE A 76 11.95 3.57 -2.43
N HIS A 77 12.35 2.67 -1.53
CA HIS A 77 13.61 2.79 -0.79
C HIS A 77 14.79 2.07 -1.46
N ASP A 78 14.58 1.04 -2.29
CA ASP A 78 15.66 0.34 -2.95
C ASP A 78 16.14 1.08 -4.23
N PRO A 79 17.38 1.61 -4.25
CA PRO A 79 17.92 2.31 -5.42
C PRO A 79 18.37 1.36 -6.55
N ARG A 80 18.32 0.03 -6.38
CA ARG A 80 18.91 -0.95 -7.32
C ARG A 80 17.91 -1.68 -8.20
N TRP A 81 16.70 -1.14 -8.35
CA TRP A 81 15.68 -1.79 -9.15
C TRP A 81 16.05 -1.94 -10.63
N THR A 82 15.91 -3.16 -11.14
CA THR A 82 16.01 -3.42 -12.59
C THR A 82 14.72 -2.97 -13.28
N LYS A 83 14.80 -2.52 -14.55
CA LYS A 83 13.63 -2.03 -15.30
C LYS A 83 12.45 -3.01 -15.30
N ARG A 84 12.73 -4.31 -15.41
CA ARG A 84 11.70 -5.37 -15.40
C ARG A 84 10.96 -5.51 -14.07
N ALA A 85 11.65 -5.26 -12.95
CA ALA A 85 11.00 -5.24 -11.63
C ALA A 85 10.08 -4.04 -11.51
N CYS A 86 10.49 -2.88 -12.04
CA CYS A 86 9.68 -1.66 -12.10
C CYS A 86 8.39 -1.89 -12.90
N ASP A 87 8.48 -2.44 -14.12
CA ASP A 87 7.31 -2.67 -14.98
C ASP A 87 6.28 -3.62 -14.32
N ASN A 88 6.75 -4.71 -13.73
CA ASN A 88 5.89 -5.66 -13.03
C ASN A 88 5.24 -5.05 -11.78
N PHE A 89 5.99 -4.24 -11.02
CA PHE A 89 5.48 -3.59 -9.82
C PHE A 89 4.38 -2.58 -10.13
N VAL A 90 4.55 -1.75 -11.16
CA VAL A 90 3.54 -0.77 -11.59
C VAL A 90 2.24 -1.47 -11.98
N VAL A 91 2.33 -2.60 -12.69
CA VAL A 91 1.16 -3.42 -13.05
C VAL A 91 0.52 -4.05 -11.83
N PHE A 92 1.33 -4.56 -10.89
CA PHE A 92 0.84 -5.19 -9.65
C PHE A 92 0.07 -4.20 -8.78
N GLU A 93 0.61 -2.99 -8.55
CA GLU A 93 -0.04 -1.89 -7.83
C GLU A 93 -1.41 -1.52 -8.43
N GLY A 94 -1.46 -1.36 -9.75
CA GLY A 94 -2.69 -1.01 -10.44
C GLY A 94 -3.74 -2.14 -10.35
N ALA A 95 -3.31 -3.39 -10.56
CA ALA A 95 -4.21 -4.53 -10.53
C ALA A 95 -4.77 -4.81 -9.11
N SER A 96 -3.96 -4.66 -8.06
CA SER A 96 -4.40 -4.91 -6.69
C SER A 96 -5.44 -3.89 -6.21
N THR A 97 -5.23 -2.60 -6.54
CA THR A 97 -6.19 -1.54 -6.22
C THR A 97 -7.52 -1.75 -6.93
N VAL A 98 -7.49 -2.10 -8.22
CA VAL A 98 -8.72 -2.40 -8.99
C VAL A 98 -9.45 -3.62 -8.43
N ALA A 99 -8.73 -4.66 -8.01
CA ALA A 99 -9.33 -5.85 -7.40
C ALA A 99 -10.00 -5.55 -6.06
N LEU A 100 -9.39 -4.70 -5.22
CA LEU A 100 -9.97 -4.25 -3.95
C LEU A 100 -11.27 -3.46 -4.18
N VAL A 101 -11.24 -2.45 -5.05
CA VAL A 101 -12.40 -1.62 -5.38
C VAL A 101 -13.52 -2.46 -6.02
N ALA A 102 -13.17 -3.38 -6.92
CA ALA A 102 -14.15 -4.28 -7.51
C ALA A 102 -14.81 -5.19 -6.47
N GLY A 103 -14.05 -5.64 -5.45
CA GLY A 103 -14.58 -6.38 -4.32
C GLY A 103 -15.57 -5.57 -3.48
N GLU A 104 -15.24 -4.32 -3.17
CA GLU A 104 -16.12 -3.40 -2.45
C GLU A 104 -17.40 -3.09 -3.25
N CYS A 105 -17.28 -2.86 -4.57
CA CYS A 105 -18.44 -2.67 -5.45
C CYS A 105 -19.33 -3.92 -5.54
N ALA A 106 -18.74 -5.12 -5.52
CA ALA A 106 -19.49 -6.37 -5.52
C ALA A 106 -20.26 -6.57 -4.21
N ASP A 107 -19.66 -6.21 -3.06
CA ASP A 107 -20.32 -6.27 -1.76
C ASP A 107 -21.48 -5.27 -1.68
N HIS A 108 -21.27 -4.02 -2.15
CA HIS A 108 -22.32 -3.01 -2.20
C HIS A 108 -23.48 -3.36 -3.14
N SER A 109 -23.24 -4.19 -4.16
CA SER A 109 -24.28 -4.67 -5.09
C SER A 109 -25.12 -5.82 -4.52
N LEU A 110 -24.69 -6.44 -3.41
CA LEU A 110 -25.35 -7.57 -2.75
C LEU A 110 -26.17 -7.14 -1.51
N THR A 111 -25.95 -5.92 -0.99
CA THR A 111 -26.79 -5.26 0.03
C THR A 111 -27.94 -4.48 -0.57
#